data_AF-A0A6H0ISX1-F1
#
_entry.id   AF-A0A6H0ISX1-F1
#
_cell.length_a   1.000
_cell.length_b   1.000
_cell.length_c   1.000
_cell.angle_alpha   90.00
_cell.angle_beta   90.00
_cell.angle_gamma   90.00
#
_symmetry.space_group_name_H-M   'P 1'
#
loop_
_entity.id
_entity.type
_entity.pdbx_description
1 polymer ?
#
loop_
_entity_poly.entity_id
_entity_poly.type
_entity_poly.pdbx_seq_one_letter_code
_entity_poly.pdbx_strand_id
1 'polypeptide(L)' 'MTEDNVVPLRRRQRRRKKSEGDTLCRAGRHRWEVVTESKFDVRQGRLVTLLRCSRCGHERTESR' A
#
# COMPACT_ATOMS: atom_id res chain seq x y z
N MET A 1 -39.53 7.95 -14.65
CA MET A 1 -39.05 7.21 -13.48
C MET A 1 -38.16 6.11 -14.03
N THR A 2 -36.86 6.38 -14.18
CA THR A 2 -35.91 5.43 -14.77
C THR A 2 -35.48 4.44 -13.71
N GLU A 3 -36.07 3.25 -13.72
CA GLU A 3 -35.61 2.12 -12.92
C GLU A 3 -34.65 1.27 -13.74
N ASP A 4 -33.38 1.67 -13.77
CA ASP A 4 -32.30 0.81 -14.25
C ASP A 4 -31.95 -0.21 -13.15
N ASN A 5 -32.48 -1.43 -13.27
CA ASN A 5 -32.14 -2.53 -12.38
C ASN A 5 -30.72 -3.04 -12.69
N VAL A 6 -29.73 -2.33 -12.15
CA VAL A 6 -28.33 -2.73 -12.20
C VAL A 6 -28.06 -3.80 -11.14
N VAL A 7 -27.86 -5.03 -11.59
CA VAL A 7 -27.43 -6.14 -10.74
C VAL A 7 -25.89 -6.22 -10.72
N PRO A 8 -25.22 -5.92 -9.61
CA PRO A 8 -23.76 -5.93 -9.56
C PRO A 8 -23.18 -7.35 -9.65
N LEU A 9 -22.30 -7.61 -10.62
CA LEU A 9 -21.50 -8.84 -10.69
C LEU A 9 -20.52 -8.92 -9.50
N ARG A 10 -20.94 -9.61 -8.43
CA ARG A 10 -20.16 -9.82 -7.19
C ARG A 10 -18.74 -10.36 -7.43
N ARG A 11 -18.52 -11.15 -8.49
CA ARG A 11 -17.18 -11.68 -8.86
C ARG A 11 -16.23 -10.59 -9.38
N ARG A 12 -16.70 -9.63 -10.17
CA ARG A 12 -15.85 -8.53 -10.69
C ARG A 12 -15.40 -7.61 -9.56
N GLN A 13 -16.30 -7.29 -8.62
CA GLN A 13 -15.97 -6.44 -7.48
C GLN A 13 -14.92 -7.09 -6.57
N ARG A 14 -15.00 -8.40 -6.31
CA ARG A 14 -13.97 -9.11 -5.54
C ARG A 14 -12.60 -9.11 -6.22
N ARG A 15 -12.55 -9.33 -7.54
CA ARG A 15 -11.29 -9.27 -8.30
C ARG A 15 -10.70 -7.87 -8.28
N ARG A 16 -11.53 -6.84 -8.50
CA ARG A 16 -11.13 -5.44 -8.46
C ARG A 16 -10.54 -5.06 -7.10
N LYS A 17 -11.20 -5.41 -5.99
CA LYS A 17 -10.68 -5.21 -4.63
C LYS A 17 -9.36 -5.94 -4.39
N LYS A 18 -9.18 -7.14 -4.95
CA LYS A 18 -7.94 -7.92 -4.81
C LYS A 18 -6.78 -7.36 -5.64
N SER A 19 -7.07 -6.75 -6.80
CA SER A 19 -6.08 -6.15 -7.68
C SER A 19 -5.87 -4.65 -7.46
N GLU A 20 -6.73 -3.99 -6.68
CA GLU A 20 -6.65 -2.56 -6.39
C GLU A 20 -5.38 -2.28 -5.58
N GLY A 21 -4.37 -1.73 -6.26
CA GLY A 21 -3.07 -1.37 -5.69
C GLY A 21 -1.93 -2.33 -6.01
N ASP A 22 -2.24 -3.57 -6.41
CA ASP A 22 -1.24 -4.63 -6.59
C ASP A 22 -0.43 -4.43 -7.89
N THR A 23 -1.05 -3.93 -8.97
CA THR A 23 -0.37 -3.70 -10.26
C THR A 23 0.70 -2.62 -10.21
N LEU A 24 0.47 -1.54 -9.46
CA LEU A 24 1.45 -0.45 -9.33
C LEU A 24 2.62 -0.86 -8.44
N CYS A 25 2.33 -1.52 -7.33
CA CYS A 25 3.37 -2.00 -6.40
C CYS A 25 4.25 -3.08 -7.02
N ARG A 26 3.68 -4.03 -7.79
CA ARG A 26 4.46 -5.05 -8.52
C ARG A 26 5.42 -4.46 -9.55
N ALA A 27 5.12 -3.27 -10.07
CA ALA A 27 5.98 -2.55 -11.01
C ALA A 27 6.98 -1.58 -10.32
N GLY A 28 7.12 -1.66 -8.98
CA GLY A 28 8.03 -0.82 -8.19
C GLY A 28 7.49 0.57 -7.84
N ARG A 29 6.24 0.89 -8.18
CA ARG A 29 5.61 2.20 -7.89
C ARG A 29 4.83 2.15 -6.59
N HIS A 30 5.57 2.18 -5.49
CA HIS A 30 5.00 2.17 -4.16
C HIS A 30 4.55 3.58 -3.74
N ARG A 31 3.41 3.62 -3.02
CA ARG A 31 2.99 4.82 -2.27
C ARG A 31 3.55 4.67 -0.87
N TRP A 32 4.70 5.30 -0.62
CA TRP A 32 5.36 5.26 0.67
C TRP A 32 4.73 6.24 1.65
N GLU A 33 4.46 5.75 2.85
CA GLU A 33 3.99 6.54 3.99
C GLU A 33 5.01 6.42 5.11
N VAL A 34 5.33 7.54 5.75
CA VAL A 34 6.25 7.57 6.89
C VAL A 34 5.53 6.95 8.09
N VAL A 35 6.11 5.89 8.63
CA VAL A 35 5.68 5.34 9.90
C VAL A 35 6.31 6.21 10.98
N THR A 36 5.47 6.89 11.75
CA THR A 36 5.90 7.84 12.80
C THR A 36 6.61 7.15 13.97
N GLU A 37 6.58 5.82 14.05
CA GLU A 37 7.51 5.05 14.87
C GLU A 37 8.91 5.09 14.25
N SER A 38 9.65 6.16 14.53
CA SER A 38 11.09 6.22 14.30
C SER A 38 11.78 5.08 15.08
N LYS A 39 12.54 4.24 14.38
CA LYS A 39 13.28 3.13 15.01
C LYS A 39 14.77 3.49 15.04
N PHE A 40 15.46 3.15 16.12
CA PHE A 40 16.92 3.29 16.19
C PHE A 40 17.56 2.03 15.62
N ASP A 41 18.33 2.18 14.54
CA ASP A 41 19.08 1.06 13.96
C ASP A 41 20.36 0.84 14.79
N VAL A 42 20.37 -0.24 15.57
CA VAL A 42 21.50 -0.58 16.46
C VAL A 42 22.77 -0.89 15.66
N ARG A 43 22.65 -1.39 14.43
CA ARG A 43 23.81 -1.73 13.59
C ARG A 43 24.43 -0.48 12.97
N GLN A 44 23.60 0.47 12.57
CA GLN A 44 24.07 1.74 11.99
C GLN A 44 24.32 2.83 13.04
N GLY A 45 23.88 2.63 14.28
CA GLY A 45 24.05 3.58 15.38
C GLY A 45 23.27 4.88 15.20
N ARG A 46 22.15 4.87 14.47
CA ARG A 46 21.37 6.08 14.15
C ARG A 46 19.87 5.84 14.09
N LEU A 47 19.09 6.92 14.22
CA LEU A 47 17.66 6.90 13.97
C LEU A 47 17.38 6.70 12.48
N VAL A 48 16.51 5.75 12.18
CA VAL A 48 16.04 5.47 10.82
C VAL A 48 14.55 5.73 10.72
N THR A 49 14.14 6.20 9.55
CA THR A 49 12.74 6.43 9.22
C THR A 49 12.21 5.22 8.47
N LEU A 50 11.22 4.54 9.05
CA LEU A 50 10.55 3.43 8.38
C LEU A 50 9.46 3.98 7.46
N LEU A 51 9.50 3.57 6.21
CA LEU A 51 8.53 3.91 5.18
C LEU A 51 7.76 2.65 4.83
N ARG A 52 6.45 2.67 5.02
CA ARG A 52 5.56 1.56 4.69
C ARG A 52 4.67 1.91 3.53
N CYS A 53 4.52 1.00 2.59
CA CYS A 53 3.63 1.22 1.47
C CYS A 53 2.17 1.01 1.90
N SER A 54 1.31 2.02 1.74
CA SER A 54 -0.12 1.87 2.10
C SER A 54 -0.92 0.92 1.21
N ARG A 55 -0.39 0.57 0.03
CA ARG A 55 -1.04 -0.35 -0.91
C ARG A 55 -0.70 -1.81 -0.62
N CYS A 56 0.60 -2.13 -0.59
CA CYS A 56 1.08 -3.52 -0.47
C CYS A 56 1.66 -3.86 0.90
N GLY A 57 1.84 -2.88 1.79
CA GLY A 57 2.42 -3.09 3.11
C GLY A 57 3.94 -3.30 3.12
N HIS A 58 4.61 -3.27 1.96
CA HIS A 58 6.08 -3.37 1.89
C HIS A 58 6.72 -2.28 2.73
N GLU A 59 7.82 -2.59 3.41
CA GLU A 59 8.54 -1.66 4.26
C GLU A 59 9.92 -1.38 3.67
N ARG A 60 10.39 -0.14 3.78
CA ARG A 60 11.76 0.27 3.48
C ARG A 60 12.24 1.20 4.58
N THR A 61 13.50 1.12 4.95
CA THR A 61 14.12 2.06 5.89
C THR A 61 14.95 3.07 5.11
N GLU A 62 14.72 4.35 5.40
CA GLU A 62 15.53 5.43 4.87
C GLU A 62 16.31 6.05 6.02
N SER A 63 17.61 6.18 5.79
CA SER A 63 18.55 6.73 6.75
C SER A 63 19.07 8.04 6.19
N ARG A 64 18.76 9.15 6.85
CA ARG A 64 19.23 10.47 6.44
C ARG A 64 20.67 10.71 6.88
#